data_AF-A0ABD5S2P5-F1
#
_entry.id   AF-A0ABD5S2P5-F1
#
_cell.length_a   1.000
_cell.length_b   1.000
_cell.length_c   1.000
_cell.angle_alpha   90.00
_cell.angle_beta   90.00
_cell.angle_gamma   90.00
#
_symmetry.space_group_name_H-M   'P 1'
#
loop_
_entity.id
_entity.type
_entity.pdbx_description
1 polymer ?
#
loop_
_entity_poly.entity_id
_entity_poly.type
_entity_poly.pdbx_seq_one_letter_code
_entity_poly.pdbx_strand_id
1 'polypeptide(L)'
;MSDLGKVDRAFFDDLIYPNLGASRDDVTLEPQHGVDFGAIDVGGRSVVLATDPVFVMPSLGFERAAWFAFHVLVSDVAVSGLPPTHLAVDLNLPPEITDEQFRTLWETFDREARDLGVSVVTGHTARYAGCNYPMVGGATALAVGDPDDVV
;
A
#
# COMPACT_ATOMS: atom_id res chain seq x y z
N MET A 1 -19.44 -11.34 6.53
CA MET A 1 -18.60 -10.15 6.72
C MET A 1 -18.29 -10.06 8.20
N SER A 2 -17.03 -9.87 8.55
CA SER A 2 -16.59 -9.62 9.92
C SER A 2 -17.13 -8.27 10.43
N ASP A 3 -17.29 -8.13 11.75
CA ASP A 3 -17.72 -6.86 12.34
C ASP A 3 -16.62 -5.78 12.24
N LEU A 4 -15.34 -6.20 12.25
CA LEU A 4 -14.15 -5.35 12.08
C LEU A 4 -13.02 -6.13 11.40
N GLY A 5 -12.13 -5.42 10.70
CA GLY A 5 -10.91 -5.97 10.09
C GLY A 5 -11.10 -6.46 8.64
N LYS A 6 -10.22 -7.37 8.20
CA LYS A 6 -10.32 -8.00 6.87
C LYS A 6 -11.65 -8.75 6.77
N VAL A 7 -12.26 -8.73 5.58
CA VAL A 7 -13.47 -9.52 5.29
C VAL A 7 -13.15 -11.01 5.37
N ASP A 8 -14.17 -11.82 5.70
CA ASP A 8 -14.01 -13.27 5.72
C ASP A 8 -13.94 -13.87 4.30
N ARG A 9 -13.43 -15.10 4.21
CA ARG A 9 -13.27 -15.83 2.96
C ARG A 9 -14.57 -15.98 2.18
N ALA A 10 -15.67 -16.30 2.85
CA ALA A 10 -16.95 -16.49 2.17
C ALA A 10 -17.39 -15.20 1.49
N PHE A 11 -17.26 -14.05 2.17
CA PHE A 11 -17.56 -12.75 1.60
C PHE A 11 -16.67 -12.40 0.39
N PHE A 12 -15.37 -12.70 0.48
CA PHE A 12 -14.44 -12.50 -0.61
C PHE A 12 -14.82 -13.36 -1.83
N ASP A 13 -15.02 -14.66 -1.63
CA ASP A 13 -15.31 -15.63 -2.69
C ASP A 13 -16.68 -15.39 -3.33
N ASP A 14 -17.68 -14.95 -2.56
CA ASP A 14 -19.06 -14.73 -3.05
C ASP A 14 -19.25 -13.38 -3.74
N LEU A 15 -18.56 -12.31 -3.29
CA LEU A 15 -18.82 -10.95 -3.74
C LEU A 15 -17.63 -10.28 -4.43
N ILE A 16 -16.41 -10.44 -3.93
CA ILE A 16 -15.24 -9.72 -4.48
C ILE A 16 -14.69 -10.46 -5.70
N TYR A 17 -14.30 -11.73 -5.51
CA TYR A 17 -13.63 -12.53 -6.53
C TYR A 17 -14.43 -12.66 -7.85
N PRO A 18 -15.77 -12.80 -7.85
CA PRO A 18 -16.53 -12.89 -9.11
C PRO A 18 -16.70 -11.55 -9.84
N ASN A 19 -16.36 -10.43 -9.21
CA ASN A 19 -16.65 -9.07 -9.69
C ASN A 19 -15.38 -8.24 -9.93
N LEU A 20 -14.33 -8.85 -10.49
CA LEU A 20 -13.03 -8.20 -10.74
C LEU A 20 -12.96 -7.43 -12.08
N GLY A 21 -14.04 -7.45 -12.87
CA GLY A 21 -14.11 -6.75 -14.15
C GLY A 21 -13.60 -7.60 -15.33
N ALA A 22 -12.86 -6.98 -16.24
CA ALA A 22 -12.39 -7.65 -17.46
C ALA A 22 -11.21 -8.58 -17.18
N SER A 23 -11.23 -9.77 -17.78
CA SER A 23 -10.06 -10.65 -17.85
C SER A 23 -8.99 -10.03 -18.75
N ARG A 24 -7.73 -10.14 -18.34
CA ARG A 24 -6.58 -9.70 -19.14
C ARG A 24 -5.49 -10.76 -19.14
N ASP A 25 -4.86 -10.96 -20.29
CA ASP A 25 -3.81 -11.97 -20.46
C ASP A 25 -2.50 -11.60 -19.75
N ASP A 26 -2.34 -10.33 -19.36
CA ASP A 26 -1.17 -9.83 -18.64
C ASP A 26 -1.31 -9.94 -17.11
N VAL A 27 -2.45 -10.39 -16.58
CA VAL A 27 -2.61 -10.63 -15.13
C VAL A 27 -2.11 -12.04 -14.81
N THR A 28 -1.00 -12.12 -14.06
CA THR A 28 -0.36 -13.38 -13.69
C THR A 28 -0.78 -13.88 -12.32
N LEU A 29 -1.24 -12.97 -11.45
CA LEU A 29 -1.82 -13.30 -10.14
C LEU A 29 -3.00 -12.37 -9.83
N GLU A 30 -4.20 -12.95 -9.81
CA GLU A 30 -5.43 -12.27 -9.39
C GLU A 30 -5.53 -12.18 -7.86
N PRO A 31 -6.37 -11.27 -7.33
CA PRO A 31 -6.72 -11.25 -5.91
C PRO A 31 -7.21 -12.62 -5.41
N GLN A 32 -6.60 -13.12 -4.33
CA GLN A 32 -6.99 -14.38 -3.70
C GLN A 32 -7.06 -14.20 -2.18
N HIS A 33 -7.97 -14.93 -1.53
CA HIS A 33 -8.04 -14.90 -0.08
C HIS A 33 -6.74 -15.46 0.54
N GLY A 34 -6.05 -14.63 1.33
CA GLY A 34 -4.80 -14.99 2.00
C GLY A 34 -3.55 -14.73 1.18
N VAL A 35 -3.69 -14.06 0.02
CA VAL A 35 -2.58 -13.51 -0.76
C VAL A 35 -2.62 -11.99 -0.59
N ASP A 36 -1.48 -11.40 -0.24
CA ASP A 36 -1.38 -9.97 0.10
C ASP A 36 -1.01 -9.07 -1.10
N PHE A 37 -0.76 -9.64 -2.28
CA PHE A 37 -0.41 -8.91 -3.49
C PHE A 37 -1.06 -9.48 -4.76
N GLY A 38 -1.17 -8.66 -5.80
CA GLY A 38 -1.45 -9.09 -7.17
C GLY A 38 -0.19 -8.96 -8.04
N ALA A 39 -0.20 -9.59 -9.22
CA ALA A 39 0.90 -9.50 -10.16
C ALA A 39 0.43 -9.41 -11.62
N ILE A 40 1.19 -8.65 -12.41
CA ILE A 40 1.01 -8.53 -13.86
C ILE A 40 2.36 -8.72 -14.58
N ASP A 41 2.35 -9.21 -15.82
CA ASP A 41 3.51 -9.19 -16.71
C ASP A 41 3.56 -7.87 -17.49
N VAL A 42 4.71 -7.21 -17.44
CA VAL A 42 4.99 -6.03 -18.25
C VAL A 42 6.30 -6.23 -19.00
N GLY A 43 6.19 -6.77 -20.21
CA GLY A 43 7.34 -6.95 -21.10
C GLY A 43 8.31 -8.01 -20.61
N GLY A 44 7.80 -9.13 -20.10
CA GLY A 44 8.62 -10.23 -19.56
C GLY A 44 9.19 -9.96 -18.16
N ARG A 45 8.60 -9.01 -17.44
CA ARG A 45 8.97 -8.65 -16.06
C ARG A 45 7.72 -8.74 -15.21
N SER A 46 7.85 -9.33 -14.02
CA SER A 46 6.76 -9.33 -13.06
C SER A 46 6.67 -7.96 -12.38
N VAL A 47 5.49 -7.38 -12.39
CA VAL A 47 5.13 -6.20 -11.59
C VAL A 47 4.16 -6.66 -10.52
N VAL A 48 4.66 -6.77 -9.30
CA VAL A 48 3.88 -7.09 -8.11
C VAL A 48 3.36 -5.79 -7.50
N LEU A 49 2.11 -5.80 -7.05
CA LEU A 49 1.46 -4.64 -6.46
C LEU A 49 0.59 -5.03 -5.25
N ALA A 50 0.65 -4.21 -4.21
CA ALA A 50 -0.22 -4.28 -3.04
C ALA A 50 -0.70 -2.87 -2.67
N THR A 51 -1.91 -2.77 -2.15
CA THR A 51 -2.53 -1.50 -1.77
C THR A 51 -3.05 -1.58 -0.35
N ASP A 52 -2.61 -0.66 0.49
CA ASP A 52 -2.97 -0.59 1.89
C ASP A 52 -3.35 0.82 2.35
N PRO A 53 -4.19 0.95 3.38
CA PRO A 53 -4.42 2.22 4.04
C PRO A 53 -3.13 2.77 4.70
N VAL A 54 -2.94 4.08 4.61
CA VAL A 54 -1.87 4.78 5.33
C VAL A 54 -2.32 4.98 6.79
N PHE A 55 -1.77 4.19 7.71
CA PHE A 55 -2.07 4.28 9.14
C PHE A 55 -1.09 5.18 9.90
N VAL A 56 -1.56 6.34 10.36
CA VAL A 56 -0.79 7.26 11.21
C VAL A 56 -1.46 7.32 12.58
N MET A 57 -0.78 6.86 13.63
CA MET A 57 -1.27 6.96 15.02
C MET A 57 -0.50 8.06 15.77
N PRO A 58 -1.08 9.27 15.94
CA PRO A 58 -0.38 10.37 16.62
C PRO A 58 0.07 10.04 18.05
N SER A 59 -0.62 9.12 18.73
CA SER A 59 -0.26 8.64 20.08
C SER A 59 1.11 7.96 20.14
N LEU A 60 1.67 7.50 19.01
CA LEU A 60 3.03 6.96 18.94
C LEU A 60 4.12 8.02 18.72
N GLY A 61 3.72 9.27 18.45
CA GLY A 61 4.59 10.29 17.86
C GLY A 61 4.70 10.14 16.34
N PHE A 62 4.79 11.26 15.62
CA PHE A 62 4.69 11.29 14.15
C PHE A 62 5.82 10.54 13.44
N GLU A 63 7.07 10.64 13.92
CA GLU A 63 8.18 9.91 13.30
C GLU A 63 7.99 8.40 13.40
N ARG A 64 7.65 7.86 14.58
CA ARG A 64 7.39 6.43 14.76
C ARG A 64 6.16 5.97 14.00
N ALA A 65 5.10 6.77 13.99
CA ALA A 65 3.89 6.48 13.23
C ALA A 65 4.17 6.43 11.72
N ALA A 66 4.97 7.35 11.21
CA ALA A 66 5.34 7.42 9.80
C ALA A 66 6.28 6.27 9.39
N TRP A 67 7.24 5.93 10.26
CA TRP A 67 8.07 4.73 10.09
C TRP A 67 7.21 3.48 9.96
N PHE A 68 6.26 3.30 10.89
CA PHE A 68 5.35 2.16 10.87
C PHE A 68 4.48 2.15 9.60
N ALA A 69 3.90 3.29 9.24
CA ALA A 69 3.08 3.43 8.04
C ALA A 69 3.87 3.03 6.80
N PHE A 70 5.08 3.57 6.61
CA PHE A 70 5.92 3.26 5.45
C PHE A 70 6.23 1.76 5.36
N HIS A 71 6.69 1.15 6.45
CA HIS A 71 7.10 -0.26 6.44
C HIS A 71 5.90 -1.22 6.25
N VAL A 72 4.72 -0.89 6.76
CA VAL A 72 3.50 -1.65 6.47
C VAL A 72 3.20 -1.65 4.96
N LEU A 73 3.21 -0.47 4.32
CA LEU A 73 2.84 -0.32 2.91
C LEU A 73 3.74 -1.12 1.97
N VAL A 74 5.03 -1.28 2.29
CA VAL A 74 5.98 -2.00 1.42
C VAL A 74 6.12 -3.48 1.78
N SER A 75 5.57 -3.93 2.92
CA SER A 75 5.71 -5.31 3.38
C SER A 75 4.95 -6.29 2.48
N ASP A 76 3.76 -5.93 2.02
CA ASP A 76 2.90 -6.82 1.23
C ASP A 76 3.50 -7.14 -0.14
N VAL A 77 4.23 -6.20 -0.76
CA VAL A 77 5.01 -6.52 -1.96
C VAL A 77 6.32 -7.25 -1.63
N ALA A 78 6.93 -7.01 -0.47
CA ALA A 78 8.16 -7.69 -0.08
C ALA A 78 7.95 -9.20 0.16
N VAL A 79 6.77 -9.62 0.63
CA VAL A 79 6.44 -11.06 0.82
C VAL A 79 6.31 -11.82 -0.51
N SER A 80 6.27 -11.12 -1.65
CA SER A 80 6.31 -11.75 -2.98
C SER A 80 7.67 -12.34 -3.34
N GLY A 81 8.73 -12.05 -2.59
CA GLY A 81 10.10 -12.43 -2.92
C GLY A 81 10.87 -11.34 -3.67
N LEU A 82 10.17 -10.39 -4.29
CA LEU A 82 10.80 -9.25 -4.96
C LEU A 82 11.04 -8.07 -3.99
N PRO A 83 12.16 -7.35 -4.11
CA PRO A 83 12.36 -6.11 -3.35
C PRO A 83 11.37 -5.04 -3.80
N PRO A 84 10.74 -4.28 -2.87
CA PRO A 84 9.93 -3.12 -3.20
C PRO A 84 10.75 -2.10 -4.00
N THR A 85 10.14 -1.43 -4.97
CA THR A 85 10.83 -0.49 -5.88
C THR A 85 10.11 0.83 -6.04
N HIS A 86 8.77 0.84 -6.07
CA HIS A 86 7.99 2.05 -6.28
C HIS A 86 6.87 2.16 -5.25
N LEU A 87 6.47 3.39 -4.95
CA LEU A 87 5.36 3.70 -4.06
C LEU A 87 4.53 4.85 -4.63
N ALA A 88 3.21 4.67 -4.68
CA ALA A 88 2.24 5.72 -5.00
C ALA A 88 1.44 6.04 -3.74
N VAL A 89 1.44 7.29 -3.26
CA VAL A 89 0.87 7.64 -1.95
C VAL A 89 -0.28 8.65 -2.08
N ASP A 90 -1.47 8.27 -1.66
CA ASP A 90 -2.63 9.14 -1.48
C ASP A 90 -2.81 9.50 0.01
N LEU A 91 -2.75 10.79 0.33
CA LEU A 91 -2.91 11.33 1.67
C LEU A 91 -4.17 12.19 1.78
N ASN A 92 -5.17 11.60 2.43
CA ASN A 92 -6.43 12.23 2.80
C ASN A 92 -6.34 12.69 4.26
N LEU A 93 -5.73 13.86 4.45
CA LEU A 93 -5.30 14.33 5.75
C LEU A 93 -6.45 14.97 6.56
N PRO A 94 -6.46 14.78 7.89
CA PRO A 94 -7.40 15.47 8.75
C PRO A 94 -7.06 16.98 8.82
N PRO A 95 -8.05 17.89 8.95
CA PRO A 95 -7.80 19.34 8.96
C PRO A 95 -6.86 19.82 10.07
N GLU A 96 -6.81 19.10 11.19
CA GLU A 96 -6.01 19.41 12.37
C GLU A 96 -4.51 19.08 12.24
N ILE A 97 -4.09 18.33 11.21
CA ILE A 97 -2.66 18.07 11.02
C ILE A 97 -1.90 19.39 10.81
N THR A 98 -0.81 19.57 11.53
CA THR A 98 0.06 20.74 11.34
C THR A 98 1.10 20.50 10.24
N ASP A 99 1.63 21.57 9.67
CA ASP A 99 2.68 21.48 8.66
C ASP A 99 3.96 20.79 9.21
N GLU A 100 4.23 20.96 10.50
CA GLU A 100 5.39 20.34 11.16
C GLU A 100 5.21 18.83 11.38
N GLN A 101 3.99 18.42 11.74
CA GLN A 101 3.62 17.01 11.82
C GLN A 101 3.70 16.34 10.45
N PHE A 102 3.19 17.01 9.41
CA PHE A 102 3.30 16.54 8.04
C PHE A 102 4.75 16.46 7.57
N ARG A 103 5.57 17.49 7.87
CA ARG A 103 7.02 17.47 7.60
C ARG A 103 7.67 16.23 8.21
N THR A 104 7.44 15.97 9.48
CA THR A 104 8.01 14.81 10.18
C THR A 104 7.59 13.51 9.51
N LEU A 105 6.31 13.38 9.14
CA LEU A 105 5.80 12.21 8.44
C LEU A 105 6.51 12.02 7.10
N TRP A 106 6.58 13.07 6.28
CA TRP A 106 7.08 12.97 4.92
C TRP A 106 8.61 12.81 4.85
N GLU A 107 9.36 13.50 5.72
CA GLU A 107 10.82 13.33 5.82
C GLU A 107 11.18 11.93 6.35
N THR A 108 10.32 11.33 7.20
CA THR A 108 10.47 9.92 7.59
C THR A 108 10.25 9.00 6.39
N PHE A 109 9.18 9.20 5.61
CA PHE A 109 8.93 8.42 4.39
C PHE A 109 10.11 8.51 3.41
N ASP A 110 10.64 9.71 3.15
CA ASP A 110 11.80 9.91 2.27
C ASP A 110 13.04 9.14 2.76
N ARG A 111 13.34 9.20 4.07
CA ARG A 111 14.47 8.47 4.66
C ARG A 111 14.33 6.95 4.47
N GLU A 112 13.21 6.38 4.89
CA GLU A 112 13.01 4.93 4.79
C GLU A 112 12.94 4.44 3.33
N ALA A 113 12.35 5.26 2.44
CA ALA A 113 12.33 4.97 1.00
C ALA A 113 13.75 4.92 0.42
N ARG A 114 14.62 5.87 0.78
CA ARG A 114 16.03 5.85 0.35
C ARG A 114 16.78 4.63 0.87
N ASP A 115 16.56 4.27 2.13
CA ASP A 115 17.23 3.13 2.76
C ASP A 115 16.87 1.80 2.08
N LEU A 116 15.64 1.65 1.59
CA LEU A 116 15.18 0.47 0.85
C LEU A 116 15.35 0.55 -0.67
N GLY A 117 15.81 1.68 -1.22
CA GLY A 117 15.87 1.89 -2.67
C GLY A 117 14.50 2.03 -3.34
N VAL A 118 13.47 2.43 -2.58
CA VAL A 118 12.10 2.66 -3.05
C VAL A 118 11.96 4.10 -3.54
N SER A 119 11.28 4.30 -4.66
CA SER A 119 10.94 5.63 -5.17
C SER A 119 9.45 5.95 -4.99
N VAL A 120 9.14 7.09 -4.36
CA VAL A 120 7.77 7.62 -4.38
C VAL A 120 7.53 8.29 -5.73
N VAL A 121 6.73 7.67 -6.59
CA VAL A 121 6.61 8.05 -8.01
C VAL A 121 5.43 8.96 -8.32
N THR A 122 4.39 8.91 -7.49
CA THR A 122 3.19 9.73 -7.67
C THR A 122 2.40 9.78 -6.37
N GLY A 123 1.37 10.62 -6.33
CA GLY A 123 0.49 10.69 -5.19
C GLY A 123 -0.59 11.75 -5.31
N HIS A 124 -1.32 11.87 -4.21
CA HIS A 124 -2.29 12.92 -3.95
C HIS A 124 -2.14 13.36 -2.50
N THR A 125 -2.33 14.64 -2.22
CA THR A 125 -2.24 15.16 -0.85
C THR A 125 -3.18 16.33 -0.68
N ALA A 126 -4.17 16.15 0.20
CA ALA A 126 -5.13 17.19 0.50
C ALA A 126 -5.67 17.02 1.93
N ARG A 127 -6.20 18.11 2.48
CA ARG A 127 -6.94 18.10 3.76
C ARG A 127 -8.43 18.06 3.48
N TYR A 128 -9.15 17.18 4.17
CA TYR A 128 -10.58 17.00 3.98
C TYR A 128 -11.34 17.03 5.30
N ALA A 129 -12.46 17.73 5.33
CA ALA A 129 -13.42 17.56 6.41
C ALA A 129 -13.99 16.13 6.35
N GLY A 130 -13.89 15.38 7.46
CA GLY A 130 -14.38 14.00 7.55
C GLY A 130 -13.29 12.92 7.49
N CYS A 131 -12.04 13.27 7.17
CA CYS A 131 -10.90 12.36 7.35
C CYS A 131 -10.35 12.47 8.78
N ASN A 132 -9.95 11.35 9.38
CA ASN A 132 -9.48 11.31 10.75
C ASN A 132 -8.46 10.19 10.97
N TYR A 133 -7.64 10.30 12.01
CA TYR A 133 -6.72 9.27 12.42
C TYR A 133 -7.46 7.98 12.86
N PRO A 134 -6.86 6.79 12.66
CA PRO A 134 -5.52 6.59 12.13
C PRO A 134 -5.43 6.46 10.61
N MET A 135 -6.54 6.31 9.89
CA MET A 135 -6.52 6.11 8.43
C MET A 135 -6.51 7.45 7.70
N VAL A 136 -5.36 7.83 7.14
CA VAL A 136 -5.15 9.14 6.50
C VAL A 136 -4.91 9.03 4.99
N GLY A 137 -5.50 8.02 4.35
CA GLY A 137 -5.37 7.76 2.92
C GLY A 137 -4.98 6.31 2.63
N GLY A 138 -4.31 6.09 1.50
CA GLY A 138 -3.85 4.78 1.05
C GLY A 138 -2.60 4.89 0.18
N ALA A 139 -1.83 3.82 0.07
CA ALA A 139 -0.71 3.77 -0.86
C ALA A 139 -0.67 2.44 -1.59
N THR A 140 -0.13 2.47 -2.80
CA THR A 140 0.14 1.27 -3.60
C THR A 140 1.64 1.12 -3.73
N ALA A 141 2.18 0.04 -3.16
CA ALA A 141 3.57 -0.34 -3.33
C ALA A 141 3.70 -1.26 -4.54
N LEU A 142 4.84 -1.17 -5.24
CA LEU A 142 5.16 -2.04 -6.36
C LEU A 142 6.55 -2.64 -6.18
N ALA A 143 6.72 -3.88 -6.62
CA ALA A 143 7.99 -4.52 -6.88
C ALA A 143 8.10 -4.90 -8.36
N VAL A 144 9.29 -4.77 -8.95
CA VAL A 144 9.52 -5.09 -10.37
C VAL A 144 10.73 -6.00 -10.48
N GLY A 145 10.54 -7.20 -11.03
CA GLY A 145 11.56 -8.24 -10.97
C GLY A 145 11.45 -9.29 -12.06
N ASP A 146 12.29 -10.31 -11.93
CA ASP A 146 12.17 -11.53 -12.72
C ASP A 146 10.92 -12.30 -12.26
N PRO A 147 10.04 -12.77 -13.17
CA PRO A 147 8.93 -13.62 -12.78
C PRO A 147 9.34 -14.88 -12.01
N ASP A 148 10.54 -15.41 -12.26
CA ASP A 148 11.05 -16.61 -11.59
C ASP A 148 11.43 -16.38 -10.11
N ASP A 149 11.56 -15.11 -9.69
CA ASP A 149 11.88 -14.72 -8.31
C ASP A 149 10.62 -14.52 -7.44
N VAL A 150 9.41 -14.62 -8.02
CA VAL A 150 8.14 -14.50 -7.28
C VAL A 150 7.82 -15.82 -6.59
N VAL A 151 7.51 -15.78 -5.29
CA VAL A 151 7.21 -16.97 -4.45
C VAL A 151 5.83 -17.58 -4.66
#